data_AF-A0A6M1KW18-F1
#
_entry.id   AF-A0A6M1KW18-F1
#
_cell.length_a   1.000
_cell.length_b   1.000
_cell.length_c   1.000
_cell.angle_alpha   90.00
_cell.angle_beta   90.00
_cell.angle_gamma   90.00
#
_symmetry.space_group_name_H-M   'P 1'
#
loop_
_entity.id
_entity.type
_entity.pdbx_description
1 polymer ?
#
loop_
_entity_poly.entity_id
_entity_poly.type
_entity_poly.pdbx_seq_one_letter_code
_entity_poly.pdbx_strand_id
1 'polypeptide(L)'
;MGAIDFYKADGNISDVVSSDIFNVLIDMIDKYNINLAKNFGKKRVNSDSSAGFTELFWYCLDKSKFIRNLKVQVGVELLEILNPLTLKLEDHDEIDILVYANIAEFICNEIYDAIYLESDSEGYSYYYFEEDDDRNKRLEFIAEVNQILERNNLAYKLSRKGQFERIVSEDFQSILDAETTVIEEDVDNLIVDAKKKIKSSDRSTRLDGIEKIWDAFERVKTVYSDDITDKKTSANKLILNTIKNQPVLFNLVSQTLMVEFLTKAGNELRIRHHEIDKEIIKTDSQIDFLFQIMLSTLNYLINNQEVTNETSI
;
A
#
# COMPACT_ATOMS: atom_id res chain seq x y z
N MET A 1 -8.73 13.18 -19.94
CA MET A 1 -8.98 11.89 -19.25
C MET A 1 -9.59 12.29 -17.92
N GLY A 2 -10.92 12.26 -17.83
CA GLY A 2 -11.63 12.74 -16.64
C GLY A 2 -11.41 11.77 -15.49
N ALA A 3 -11.11 12.27 -14.29
CA ALA A 3 -11.04 11.48 -13.08
C ALA A 3 -12.37 10.72 -12.92
N ILE A 4 -12.32 9.40 -12.88
CA ILE A 4 -13.48 8.60 -12.50
C ILE A 4 -13.64 8.82 -11.00
N ASP A 5 -14.79 9.36 -10.61
CA ASP A 5 -15.14 9.56 -9.23
C ASP A 5 -15.45 8.20 -8.61
N PHE A 6 -14.45 7.61 -7.94
CA PHE A 6 -14.58 6.32 -7.25
C PHE A 6 -15.53 6.39 -6.04
N TYR A 7 -16.00 7.60 -5.69
CA TYR A 7 -16.96 7.84 -4.64
C TYR A 7 -18.38 7.65 -5.18
N LYS A 8 -18.91 6.44 -5.03
CA LYS A 8 -20.37 6.23 -5.13
C LYS A 8 -21.07 7.19 -4.15
N ALA A 9 -22.31 7.57 -4.46
CA ALA A 9 -23.16 8.49 -3.67
C ALA A 9 -23.37 8.06 -2.19
N ASP A 10 -22.88 6.87 -1.85
CA ASP A 10 -22.98 6.14 -0.59
C ASP A 10 -21.66 6.17 0.22
N GLY A 11 -20.55 6.67 -0.34
CA GLY A 11 -19.28 6.89 0.37
C GLY A 11 -18.51 5.66 0.86
N ASN A 12 -18.98 4.43 0.59
CA ASN A 12 -18.27 3.21 0.93
C ASN A 12 -17.49 2.69 -0.29
N ILE A 13 -16.16 2.73 -0.19
CA ILE A 13 -15.26 1.98 -1.07
C ILE A 13 -15.53 0.49 -0.81
N SER A 14 -15.73 -0.28 -1.88
CA SER A 14 -15.96 -1.72 -1.78
C SER A 14 -14.63 -2.40 -1.51
N ASP A 15 -14.46 -2.93 -0.31
CA ASP A 15 -13.30 -3.75 0.09
C ASP A 15 -13.50 -5.22 -0.29
N VAL A 16 -14.49 -5.51 -1.15
CA VAL A 16 -14.79 -6.82 -1.69
C VAL A 16 -14.76 -6.82 -3.21
N VAL A 17 -14.34 -7.95 -3.78
CA VAL A 17 -14.31 -8.26 -5.22
C VAL A 17 -15.25 -9.43 -5.51
N SER A 18 -15.89 -9.46 -6.68
CA SER A 18 -16.71 -10.61 -7.09
C SER A 18 -15.86 -11.77 -7.58
N SER A 19 -16.39 -12.99 -7.52
CA SER A 19 -15.71 -14.17 -8.08
C SER A 19 -15.38 -14.03 -9.56
N ASP A 20 -16.22 -13.37 -10.35
CA ASP A 20 -15.96 -13.16 -11.78
C ASP A 20 -14.70 -12.31 -11.99
N ILE A 21 -14.59 -11.18 -11.29
CA ILE A 21 -13.43 -10.29 -11.38
C ILE A 21 -12.18 -11.00 -10.88
N PHE A 22 -12.29 -11.73 -9.77
CA PHE A 22 -11.20 -12.54 -9.25
C PHE A 22 -10.74 -13.61 -10.25
N ASN A 23 -11.68 -14.34 -10.85
CA ASN A 23 -11.36 -15.38 -11.83
C ASN A 23 -10.74 -14.80 -13.11
N VAL A 24 -11.05 -13.55 -13.49
CA VAL A 24 -10.35 -12.86 -14.57
C VAL A 24 -8.87 -12.62 -14.23
N LEU A 25 -8.53 -12.25 -12.99
CA LEU A 25 -7.13 -12.17 -12.56
C LEU A 25 -6.44 -13.54 -12.65
N ILE A 26 -7.12 -14.61 -12.27
CA ILE A 26 -6.59 -15.98 -12.40
C ILE A 26 -6.36 -16.37 -13.87
N ASP A 27 -7.27 -15.98 -14.77
CA ASP A 27 -7.11 -16.23 -16.22
C ASP A 27 -5.89 -15.51 -16.82
N MET A 28 -5.43 -14.42 -16.20
CA MET A 28 -4.19 -13.76 -16.61
C MET A 28 -2.96 -14.64 -16.41
N ILE A 29 -2.97 -15.64 -15.52
CA ILE A 29 -1.87 -16.60 -15.37
C ILE A 29 -1.65 -17.36 -16.67
N ASP A 30 -2.72 -17.71 -17.39
CA ASP A 30 -2.61 -18.39 -18.68
C ASP A 30 -2.16 -17.44 -19.80
N LYS A 31 -2.61 -16.18 -19.76
CA LYS A 31 -2.15 -15.15 -20.68
C LYS A 31 -0.64 -14.86 -20.54
N TYR A 32 -0.16 -14.73 -19.32
CA TYR A 32 1.24 -14.45 -18.99
C TYR A 32 2.04 -15.72 -18.63
N ASN A 33 1.53 -16.90 -19.00
CA ASN A 33 2.12 -18.21 -18.68
C ASN A 33 3.63 -18.21 -18.89
N ILE A 34 4.02 -17.61 -19.99
CA ILE A 34 5.38 -17.64 -20.45
C ILE A 34 6.29 -16.62 -19.81
N ASN A 35 5.74 -15.48 -19.44
CA ASN A 35 6.43 -14.45 -18.69
C ASN A 35 6.66 -14.89 -17.23
N LEU A 36 5.83 -15.80 -16.72
CA LEU A 36 5.96 -16.42 -15.40
C LEU A 36 6.94 -17.62 -15.39
N ALA A 37 7.40 -18.08 -16.56
CA ALA A 37 8.16 -19.33 -16.65
C ALA A 37 9.62 -19.21 -16.19
N LYS A 38 10.16 -18.00 -15.94
CA LYS A 38 11.53 -17.84 -15.44
C LYS A 38 11.76 -18.62 -14.13
N ASN A 39 10.94 -18.34 -13.13
CA ASN A 39 11.05 -18.95 -11.80
C ASN A 39 10.24 -20.25 -11.69
N PHE A 40 9.21 -20.40 -12.51
CA PHE A 40 8.24 -21.50 -12.40
C PHE A 40 8.19 -22.42 -13.62
N GLY A 41 9.08 -22.27 -14.58
CA GLY A 41 9.17 -23.14 -15.75
C GLY A 41 9.69 -24.53 -15.40
N LYS A 42 9.38 -25.49 -16.26
CA LYS A 42 10.02 -26.81 -16.23
C LYS A 42 11.47 -26.64 -16.70
N LYS A 43 12.44 -27.27 -16.04
CA LYS A 43 13.83 -27.32 -16.50
C LYS A 43 14.10 -28.67 -17.18
N ARG A 44 14.66 -28.68 -18.39
CA ARG A 44 15.28 -29.88 -18.98
C ARG A 44 16.77 -29.84 -18.67
N VAL A 45 17.29 -30.92 -18.11
CA VAL A 45 18.74 -31.11 -18.01
C VAL A 45 19.22 -31.63 -19.36
N ASN A 46 19.98 -30.83 -20.11
CA ASN A 46 20.64 -31.32 -21.32
C ASN A 46 21.79 -32.25 -20.90
N SER A 47 21.85 -33.46 -21.45
CA SER A 47 22.94 -34.41 -21.20
C SER A 47 24.22 -34.08 -21.98
N ASP A 48 24.14 -33.21 -22.99
CA ASP A 48 25.26 -32.88 -23.88
C ASP A 48 25.73 -31.43 -23.68
N SER A 49 26.46 -31.20 -22.60
CA SER A 49 27.07 -29.91 -22.27
C SER A 49 28.38 -29.68 -23.06
N SER A 50 28.29 -29.60 -24.40
CA SER A 50 29.38 -29.09 -25.24
C SER A 50 29.10 -27.71 -25.84
N ALA A 51 27.86 -27.23 -25.74
CA ALA A 51 27.50 -25.86 -26.08
C ALA A 51 27.26 -25.09 -24.78
N GLY A 52 28.10 -24.10 -24.51
CA GLY A 52 28.05 -23.27 -23.30
C GLY A 52 26.82 -22.38 -23.24
N PHE A 53 25.65 -22.96 -23.03
CA PHE A 53 24.41 -22.25 -22.75
C PHE A 53 24.08 -22.40 -21.27
N THR A 54 24.36 -21.35 -20.51
CA THR A 54 23.89 -21.16 -19.15
C THR A 54 22.36 -21.06 -19.16
N GLU A 55 21.71 -22.04 -18.53
CA GLU A 55 20.28 -22.11 -18.20
C GLU A 55 19.28 -21.86 -19.35
N LEU A 56 19.12 -22.84 -20.24
CA LEU A 56 18.00 -22.91 -21.18
C LEU A 56 16.74 -23.44 -20.46
N PHE A 57 15.74 -22.58 -20.22
CA PHE A 57 14.48 -22.93 -19.56
C PHE A 57 13.45 -23.48 -20.56
N TRP A 58 12.61 -24.41 -20.11
CA TRP A 58 11.63 -25.12 -20.94
C TRP A 58 10.20 -24.58 -20.76
N TYR A 59 9.49 -24.48 -21.90
CA TYR A 59 8.38 -23.54 -22.12
C TYR A 59 6.97 -24.07 -21.83
N CYS A 60 6.74 -24.46 -20.58
CA CYS A 60 5.43 -24.26 -19.99
C CYS A 60 5.60 -23.90 -18.52
N LEU A 61 4.83 -22.93 -18.05
CA LEU A 61 4.63 -22.72 -16.63
C LEU A 61 4.34 -24.07 -15.99
N ASP A 62 5.19 -24.51 -15.07
CA ASP A 62 4.83 -25.61 -14.17
C ASP A 62 3.78 -25.04 -13.21
N LYS A 63 2.51 -25.11 -13.62
CA LYS A 63 1.38 -24.62 -12.82
C LYS A 63 1.39 -25.20 -11.41
N SER A 64 1.82 -26.46 -11.24
CA SER A 64 1.93 -27.06 -9.90
C SER A 64 3.02 -26.38 -9.07
N LYS A 65 4.18 -26.08 -9.67
CA LYS A 65 5.25 -25.31 -9.00
C LYS A 65 4.83 -23.88 -8.70
N PHE A 66 4.18 -23.19 -9.65
CA PHE A 66 3.64 -21.85 -9.46
C PHE A 66 2.65 -21.82 -8.30
N ILE A 67 1.63 -22.69 -8.34
CA ILE A 67 0.62 -22.83 -7.29
C ILE A 67 1.30 -23.06 -5.95
N ARG A 68 2.23 -24.02 -5.83
CA ARG A 68 2.94 -24.27 -4.55
C ARG A 68 3.65 -23.03 -4.01
N ASN A 69 4.25 -22.19 -4.85
CA ASN A 69 4.92 -20.97 -4.37
C ASN A 69 3.92 -19.88 -3.98
N LEU A 70 2.86 -19.70 -4.77
CA LEU A 70 1.74 -18.83 -4.41
C LEU A 70 1.17 -19.22 -3.04
N LYS A 71 1.01 -20.52 -2.78
CA LYS A 71 0.52 -21.07 -1.50
C LYS A 71 1.39 -20.67 -0.30
N VAL A 72 2.71 -20.63 -0.49
CA VAL A 72 3.66 -20.25 0.57
C VAL A 72 3.59 -18.75 0.86
N GLN A 73 3.40 -17.93 -0.18
CA GLN A 73 3.46 -16.48 -0.05
C GLN A 73 2.15 -15.84 0.42
N VAL A 74 1.01 -16.39 -0.01
CA VAL A 74 -0.31 -15.76 0.16
C VAL A 74 -1.08 -16.28 1.39
N GLY A 75 -0.56 -17.31 2.07
CA GLY A 75 -1.15 -17.86 3.29
C GLY A 75 -2.21 -18.95 3.04
N VAL A 76 -2.44 -19.81 4.02
CA VAL A 76 -3.25 -21.03 3.86
C VAL A 76 -4.75 -20.74 3.77
N GLU A 77 -5.24 -19.75 4.52
CA GLU A 77 -6.67 -19.39 4.61
C GLU A 77 -7.25 -19.01 3.24
N LEU A 78 -6.46 -18.31 2.43
CA LEU A 78 -6.81 -17.88 1.09
C LEU A 78 -6.91 -19.05 0.09
N LEU A 79 -6.27 -20.17 0.37
CA LEU A 79 -6.31 -21.37 -0.46
C LEU A 79 -7.48 -22.28 -0.15
N GLU A 80 -8.11 -22.13 1.01
CA GLU A 80 -9.25 -22.96 1.41
C GLU A 80 -10.47 -22.69 0.52
N ILE A 81 -10.58 -21.46 0.01
CA ILE A 81 -11.66 -21.03 -0.89
C ILE A 81 -11.37 -21.31 -2.37
N LEU A 82 -10.11 -21.54 -2.76
CA LEU A 82 -9.72 -21.71 -4.16
C LEU A 82 -9.73 -23.18 -4.58
N ASN A 83 -10.18 -23.45 -5.81
CA ASN A 83 -9.98 -24.77 -6.40
C ASN A 83 -8.46 -25.06 -6.50
N PRO A 84 -7.97 -26.18 -5.93
CA PRO A 84 -6.53 -26.43 -5.80
C PRO A 84 -5.81 -26.69 -7.13
N LEU A 85 -6.55 -26.95 -8.21
CA LEU A 85 -6.02 -27.21 -9.55
C LEU A 85 -6.11 -25.98 -10.45
N THR A 86 -7.23 -25.26 -10.41
CA THR A 86 -7.48 -24.14 -11.31
C THR A 86 -7.21 -22.77 -10.69
N LEU A 87 -7.09 -22.70 -9.35
CA LEU A 87 -7.11 -21.46 -8.55
C LEU A 87 -8.39 -20.64 -8.69
N LYS A 88 -9.41 -21.14 -9.40
CA LYS A 88 -10.67 -20.42 -9.57
C LYS A 88 -11.57 -20.61 -8.36
N LEU A 89 -12.43 -19.61 -8.14
CA LEU A 89 -13.54 -19.68 -7.20
C LEU A 89 -14.75 -20.29 -7.91
N GLU A 90 -15.40 -21.25 -7.25
CA GLU A 90 -16.56 -21.96 -7.80
C GLU A 90 -17.88 -21.40 -7.25
N ASP A 91 -17.95 -20.99 -5.98
CA ASP A 91 -19.21 -20.56 -5.32
C ASP A 91 -18.99 -19.45 -4.26
N HIS A 92 -18.42 -18.31 -4.64
CA HIS A 92 -18.27 -17.16 -3.74
C HIS A 92 -18.92 -15.89 -4.33
N ASP A 93 -19.84 -15.27 -3.61
CA ASP A 93 -20.46 -14.02 -4.07
C ASP A 93 -19.47 -12.84 -3.95
N GLU A 94 -18.74 -12.77 -2.85
CA GLU A 94 -17.81 -11.69 -2.51
C GLU A 94 -16.55 -12.24 -1.82
N ILE A 95 -15.38 -11.71 -2.19
CA ILE A 95 -14.07 -12.04 -1.60
C ILE A 95 -13.42 -10.75 -1.11
N ASP A 96 -12.72 -10.83 0.02
CA ASP A 96 -11.90 -9.71 0.51
C ASP A 96 -10.88 -9.27 -0.55
N ILE A 97 -10.80 -7.97 -0.82
CA ILE A 97 -9.88 -7.38 -1.79
C ILE A 97 -8.41 -7.69 -1.46
N LEU A 98 -8.07 -7.93 -0.19
CA LEU A 98 -6.72 -8.33 0.22
C LEU A 98 -6.29 -9.63 -0.47
N VAL A 99 -7.24 -10.53 -0.72
CA VAL A 99 -6.98 -11.80 -1.42
C VAL A 99 -6.55 -11.54 -2.87
N TYR A 100 -7.31 -10.67 -3.55
CA TYR A 100 -7.00 -10.24 -4.91
C TYR A 100 -5.66 -9.50 -4.96
N ALA A 101 -5.42 -8.60 -4.01
CA ALA A 101 -4.19 -7.82 -3.88
C ALA A 101 -2.96 -8.73 -3.82
N ASN A 102 -2.94 -9.68 -2.88
CA ASN A 102 -1.80 -10.57 -2.68
C ASN A 102 -1.45 -11.40 -3.93
N ILE A 103 -2.48 -11.90 -4.64
CA ILE A 103 -2.27 -12.66 -5.89
C ILE A 103 -1.77 -11.72 -7.01
N ALA A 104 -2.36 -10.54 -7.16
CA ALA A 104 -1.96 -9.58 -8.17
C ALA A 104 -0.51 -9.11 -7.97
N GLU A 105 -0.11 -8.81 -6.73
CA GLU A 105 1.27 -8.45 -6.39
C GLU A 105 2.25 -9.59 -6.66
N PHE A 106 1.89 -10.83 -6.28
CA PHE A 106 2.70 -12.01 -6.57
C PHE A 106 2.94 -12.18 -8.07
N ILE A 107 1.86 -12.20 -8.87
CA ILE A 107 1.96 -12.32 -10.32
C ILE A 107 2.81 -11.18 -10.89
N CYS A 108 2.57 -9.94 -10.45
CA CYS A 108 3.30 -8.76 -10.92
C CYS A 108 4.82 -8.86 -10.69
N ASN A 109 5.24 -9.39 -9.54
CA ASN A 109 6.66 -9.50 -9.21
C ASN A 109 7.37 -10.59 -10.02
N GLU A 110 6.61 -11.61 -10.43
CA GLU A 110 7.10 -12.81 -11.11
C GLU A 110 7.02 -12.76 -12.64
N ILE A 111 6.46 -11.70 -13.23
CA ILE A 111 6.37 -11.51 -14.69
C ILE A 111 7.70 -10.98 -15.25
N TYR A 112 8.33 -11.72 -16.16
CA TYR A 112 9.55 -11.33 -16.88
C TYR A 112 9.34 -11.17 -18.38
N ASP A 113 10.13 -10.29 -19.01
CA ASP A 113 10.16 -10.18 -20.47
C ASP A 113 10.86 -11.41 -21.06
N ALA A 114 10.11 -12.14 -21.88
CA ALA A 114 10.54 -13.40 -22.47
C ALA A 114 10.85 -13.20 -23.96
N ILE A 115 12.11 -13.41 -24.34
CA ILE A 115 12.61 -13.24 -25.71
C ILE A 115 12.80 -14.61 -26.33
N TYR A 116 12.03 -14.91 -27.37
CA TYR A 116 12.19 -16.14 -28.14
C TYR A 116 13.58 -16.20 -28.78
N LEU A 117 14.27 -17.32 -28.60
CA LEU A 117 15.57 -17.59 -29.21
C LEU A 117 15.40 -18.50 -30.42
N GLU A 118 15.05 -19.75 -30.19
CA GLU A 118 14.94 -20.78 -31.22
C GLU A 118 14.03 -21.93 -30.79
N SER A 119 13.77 -22.87 -31.69
CA SER A 119 13.15 -24.14 -31.33
C SER A 119 13.99 -25.30 -31.85
N ASP A 120 14.08 -26.38 -31.07
CA ASP A 120 14.80 -27.58 -31.51
C ASP A 120 13.95 -28.46 -32.45
N SER A 121 14.59 -29.51 -32.99
CA SER A 121 13.94 -30.48 -33.88
C SER A 121 12.85 -31.32 -33.21
N GLU A 122 12.77 -31.32 -31.87
CA GLU A 122 11.71 -31.98 -31.11
C GLU A 122 10.51 -31.05 -30.86
N GLY A 123 10.60 -29.79 -31.32
CA GLY A 123 9.53 -28.79 -31.23
C GLY A 123 9.56 -27.95 -29.97
N TYR A 124 10.66 -27.96 -29.21
CA TYR A 124 10.77 -27.19 -27.98
C TYR A 124 11.38 -25.82 -28.22
N SER A 125 10.67 -24.79 -27.75
CA SER A 125 11.10 -23.40 -27.89
C SER A 125 11.92 -22.94 -26.67
N TYR A 126 13.00 -22.23 -26.96
CA TYR A 126 13.96 -21.68 -26.01
C TYR A 126 13.86 -20.17 -25.99
N TYR A 127 14.01 -19.60 -24.80
CA TYR A 127 13.90 -18.16 -24.61
C TYR A 127 14.88 -17.68 -23.56
N TYR A 128 15.21 -16.40 -23.69
CA TYR A 128 15.97 -15.63 -22.73
C TYR A 128 15.02 -14.74 -21.92
N PHE A 129 15.27 -14.59 -20.62
CA PHE A 129 14.49 -13.71 -19.76
C PHE A 129 15.30 -12.48 -19.39
N GLU A 130 14.79 -11.30 -19.71
CA GLU A 130 15.45 -10.05 -19.32
C GLU A 130 15.33 -9.81 -17.81
N GLU A 131 16.38 -9.25 -17.21
CA GLU A 131 16.45 -8.96 -15.77
C GLU A 131 16.37 -7.47 -15.44
N ASP A 132 15.99 -6.64 -16.42
CA ASP A 132 15.82 -5.21 -16.20
C ASP A 132 14.67 -4.94 -15.20
N ASP A 133 14.76 -3.84 -14.47
CA ASP A 133 13.72 -3.40 -13.55
C ASP A 133 12.46 -2.94 -14.31
N ASP A 134 12.62 -2.40 -15.53
CA ASP A 134 11.56 -1.86 -16.39
C ASP A 134 10.97 -2.90 -17.37
N ARG A 135 10.52 -4.04 -16.83
CA ARG A 135 9.90 -5.13 -17.61
C ARG A 135 8.61 -4.68 -18.29
N ASN A 136 8.57 -4.71 -19.63
CA ASN A 136 7.43 -4.27 -20.43
C ASN A 136 6.17 -5.09 -20.16
N LYS A 137 6.31 -6.42 -20.07
CA LYS A 137 5.18 -7.34 -19.81
C LYS A 137 4.60 -7.15 -18.41
N ARG A 138 5.43 -6.74 -17.45
CA ARG A 138 4.97 -6.36 -16.11
C ARG A 138 4.15 -5.08 -16.16
N LEU A 139 4.58 -4.07 -16.93
CA LEU A 139 3.81 -2.84 -17.14
C LEU A 139 2.48 -3.10 -17.86
N GLU A 140 2.46 -4.00 -18.85
CA GLU A 140 1.22 -4.45 -19.49
C GLU A 140 0.27 -5.10 -18.48
N PHE A 141 0.77 -6.03 -17.65
CA PHE A 141 -0.04 -6.67 -16.61
C PHE A 141 -0.64 -5.65 -15.64
N ILE A 142 0.18 -4.71 -15.15
CA ILE A 142 -0.28 -3.63 -14.27
C ILE A 142 -1.41 -2.82 -14.93
N ALA A 143 -1.26 -2.45 -16.21
CA ALA A 143 -2.27 -1.68 -16.93
C ALA A 143 -3.59 -2.44 -17.06
N GLU A 144 -3.53 -3.75 -17.34
CA GLU A 144 -4.73 -4.58 -17.48
C GLU A 144 -5.44 -4.82 -16.13
N VAL A 145 -4.68 -5.09 -15.06
CA VAL A 145 -5.24 -5.21 -13.70
C VAL A 145 -5.93 -3.90 -13.31
N ASN A 146 -5.28 -2.76 -13.52
CA ASN A 146 -5.87 -1.45 -13.21
C ASN A 146 -7.13 -1.16 -14.04
N GLN A 147 -7.15 -1.55 -15.31
CA GLN A 147 -8.34 -1.41 -16.16
C GLN A 147 -9.50 -2.27 -15.65
N ILE A 148 -9.23 -3.48 -15.15
CA ILE A 148 -10.25 -4.35 -14.54
C ILE A 148 -10.81 -3.69 -13.28
N LEU A 149 -9.96 -3.21 -12.38
CA LEU A 149 -10.37 -2.55 -11.14
C LEU A 149 -11.22 -1.30 -11.43
N GLU A 150 -10.76 -0.45 -12.35
CA GLU A 150 -11.43 0.78 -12.77
C GLU A 150 -12.82 0.50 -13.36
N ARG A 151 -12.93 -0.45 -14.29
CA ARG A 151 -14.22 -0.82 -14.92
C ARG A 151 -15.24 -1.37 -13.93
N ASN A 152 -14.78 -1.92 -12.81
CA ASN A 152 -15.63 -2.47 -11.77
C ASN A 152 -15.79 -1.53 -10.56
N ASN A 153 -15.35 -0.28 -10.66
CA ASN A 153 -15.43 0.73 -9.60
C ASN A 153 -14.76 0.28 -8.28
N LEU A 154 -13.67 -0.47 -8.38
CA LEU A 154 -12.83 -0.81 -7.24
C LEU A 154 -11.78 0.30 -7.09
N ALA A 155 -11.80 0.98 -5.94
CA ALA A 155 -10.91 2.11 -5.66
C ALA A 155 -9.51 1.64 -5.27
N TYR A 156 -8.89 0.84 -6.13
CA TYR A 156 -7.57 0.26 -5.94
C TYR A 156 -6.78 0.31 -7.24
N LYS A 157 -5.46 0.26 -7.11
CA LYS A 157 -4.54 0.16 -8.22
C LYS A 157 -3.32 -0.67 -7.85
N LEU A 158 -2.79 -1.40 -8.81
CA LEU A 158 -1.45 -1.94 -8.75
C LEU A 158 -0.47 -0.86 -9.24
N SER A 159 0.43 -0.41 -8.38
CA SER A 159 1.39 0.65 -8.68
C SER A 159 2.52 0.15 -9.59
N ARG A 160 3.29 1.06 -10.18
CA ARG A 160 4.48 0.69 -10.98
C ARG A 160 5.52 -0.07 -10.17
N LYS A 161 5.51 0.04 -8.84
CA LYS A 161 6.36 -0.72 -7.92
C LYS A 161 5.81 -2.12 -7.62
N GLY A 162 4.64 -2.48 -8.16
CA GLY A 162 4.01 -3.77 -7.93
C GLY A 162 3.34 -3.85 -6.56
N GLN A 163 2.98 -2.70 -5.99
CA GLN A 163 2.28 -2.59 -4.72
C GLN A 163 0.80 -2.30 -4.99
N PHE A 164 -0.09 -3.04 -4.35
CA PHE A 164 -1.52 -2.89 -4.46
C PHE A 164 -1.99 -1.81 -3.47
N GLU A 165 -2.32 -0.66 -4.01
CA GLU A 165 -2.61 0.56 -3.27
C GLU A 165 -4.09 0.92 -3.41
N ARG A 166 -4.68 1.36 -2.31
CA ARG A 166 -5.99 2.01 -2.29
C ARG A 166 -5.91 3.40 -2.92
N ILE A 167 -6.89 3.71 -3.76
CA ILE A 167 -7.11 5.04 -4.30
C ILE A 167 -7.90 5.83 -3.26
N VAL A 168 -7.44 7.04 -3.00
CA VAL A 168 -8.10 8.00 -2.10
C VAL A 168 -8.59 9.21 -2.90
N SER A 169 -9.49 9.99 -2.33
CA SER A 169 -10.06 11.21 -2.91
C SER A 169 -8.97 12.20 -3.26
N GLU A 170 -9.21 13.05 -4.25
CA GLU A 170 -8.29 14.12 -4.62
C GLU A 170 -7.94 15.03 -3.43
N ASP A 171 -8.91 15.34 -2.55
CA ASP A 171 -8.68 16.13 -1.34
C ASP A 171 -7.71 15.41 -0.39
N PHE A 172 -7.95 14.13 -0.11
CA PHE A 172 -7.04 13.34 0.71
C PHE A 172 -5.67 13.17 0.05
N GLN A 173 -5.63 12.94 -1.26
CA GLN A 173 -4.37 12.84 -2.01
C GLN A 173 -3.56 14.14 -1.91
N SER A 174 -4.23 15.30 -1.96
CA SER A 174 -3.59 16.61 -1.77
C SER A 174 -2.99 16.78 -0.38
N ILE A 175 -3.64 16.25 0.67
CA ILE A 175 -3.09 16.24 2.03
C ILE A 175 -1.86 15.33 2.13
N LEU A 176 -1.88 14.17 1.46
CA LEU A 176 -0.75 13.23 1.43
C LEU A 176 0.46 13.82 0.70
N ASP A 177 0.21 14.54 -0.41
CA ASP A 177 1.26 15.11 -1.26
C ASP A 177 1.82 16.43 -0.71
N ALA A 178 1.15 17.05 0.27
CA ALA A 178 1.66 18.23 0.93
C ALA A 178 3.05 17.99 1.52
N GLU A 179 4.00 18.85 1.16
CA GLU A 179 5.35 18.86 1.73
C GLU A 179 5.28 19.16 3.22
N THR A 180 6.03 18.36 3.99
CA THR A 180 6.20 18.56 5.43
C THR A 180 7.62 19.07 5.63
N THR A 181 7.76 20.21 6.30
CA THR A 181 9.06 20.78 6.64
C THR A 181 9.80 19.81 7.53
N VAL A 182 11.05 19.51 7.17
CA VAL A 182 11.94 18.66 7.95
C VAL A 182 12.20 19.33 9.30
N ILE A 183 11.77 18.68 10.38
CA ILE A 183 12.07 19.10 11.76
C ILE A 183 13.21 18.26 12.32
N GLU A 184 13.02 16.94 12.23
CA GLU A 184 13.85 15.90 12.83
C GLU A 184 13.71 14.65 11.95
N GLU A 185 14.81 13.94 11.71
CA GLU A 185 14.84 12.74 10.86
C GLU A 185 13.83 11.68 11.31
N ASP A 186 13.70 11.44 12.62
CA ASP A 186 12.74 10.47 13.16
C ASP A 186 11.29 10.88 12.92
N VAL A 187 10.93 12.16 13.05
CA VAL A 187 9.57 12.67 12.77
C VAL A 187 9.23 12.49 11.29
N ASP A 188 10.16 12.83 10.41
CA ASP A 188 9.95 12.71 8.97
C ASP A 188 9.81 11.25 8.55
N ASN A 189 10.65 10.36 9.10
CA ASN A 189 10.56 8.93 8.87
C ASN A 189 9.19 8.36 9.30
N LEU A 190 8.66 8.80 10.46
CA LEU A 190 7.33 8.41 10.91
C LEU A 190 6.23 8.89 9.95
N ILE A 191 6.31 10.13 9.47
CA ILE A 191 5.31 10.70 8.54
C ILE A 191 5.38 10.01 7.18
N VAL A 192 6.57 9.76 6.64
CA VAL A 192 6.76 9.06 5.36
C VAL A 192 6.23 7.63 5.44
N ASP A 193 6.55 6.89 6.51
CA ASP A 193 6.04 5.54 6.72
C ASP A 193 4.51 5.54 6.88
N ALA A 194 3.95 6.48 7.64
CA ALA A 194 2.51 6.64 7.80
C ALA A 194 1.80 6.90 6.45
N LYS A 195 2.32 7.83 5.64
CA LYS A 195 1.78 8.16 4.30
C LYS A 195 1.84 6.98 3.34
N LYS A 196 2.83 6.09 3.47
CA LYS A 196 2.91 4.85 2.69
C LYS A 196 1.88 3.83 3.18
N LYS A 197 1.81 3.60 4.48
CA LYS A 197 0.95 2.60 5.12
C LYS A 197 -0.54 2.86 4.90
N ILE A 198 -0.98 4.11 4.92
CA ILE A 198 -2.40 4.47 4.77
C ILE A 198 -3.01 4.09 3.42
N LYS A 199 -2.17 3.92 2.38
CA LYS A 199 -2.57 3.46 1.05
C LYS A 199 -2.62 1.94 0.92
N SER A 200 -2.28 1.16 1.95
CA SER A 200 -2.32 -0.30 1.88
C SER A 200 -3.74 -0.82 1.66
N SER A 201 -3.90 -1.96 0.97
CA SER A 201 -5.16 -2.70 0.98
C SER A 201 -5.41 -3.43 2.30
N ASP A 202 -4.35 -3.78 3.04
CA ASP A 202 -4.46 -4.38 4.35
C ASP A 202 -4.83 -3.34 5.42
N ARG A 203 -6.00 -3.55 6.04
CA ARG A 203 -6.52 -2.72 7.13
C ARG A 203 -5.56 -2.65 8.33
N SER A 204 -4.89 -3.75 8.68
CA SER A 204 -3.94 -3.76 9.81
C SER A 204 -2.77 -2.83 9.52
N THR A 205 -2.20 -2.91 8.33
CA THR A 205 -1.15 -2.00 7.87
C THR A 205 -1.62 -0.54 7.88
N ARG A 206 -2.88 -0.24 7.54
CA ARG A 206 -3.43 1.12 7.61
C ARG A 206 -3.56 1.63 9.05
N LEU A 207 -3.98 0.78 9.98
CA LEU A 207 -4.02 1.11 11.40
C LEU A 207 -2.61 1.37 11.96
N ASP A 208 -1.59 0.62 11.53
CA ASP A 208 -0.20 0.96 11.85
C ASP A 208 0.15 2.36 11.33
N GLY A 209 -0.36 2.76 10.17
CA GLY A 209 -0.20 4.11 9.65
C GLY A 209 -0.78 5.19 10.57
N ILE A 210 -1.94 4.93 11.19
CA ILE A 210 -2.55 5.79 12.22
C ILE A 210 -1.65 5.86 13.45
N GLU A 211 -1.10 4.73 13.89
CA GLU A 211 -0.14 4.69 15.02
C GLU A 211 1.10 5.54 14.71
N LYS A 212 1.68 5.40 13.52
CA LYS A 212 2.86 6.17 13.09
C LYS A 212 2.62 7.67 13.03
N ILE A 213 1.50 8.10 12.45
CA ILE A 213 1.20 9.55 12.37
C ILE A 213 0.91 10.12 13.78
N TRP A 214 0.32 9.32 14.66
CA TRP A 214 0.09 9.71 16.04
C TRP A 214 1.39 9.78 16.85
N ASP A 215 2.32 8.83 16.66
CA ASP A 215 3.66 8.87 17.26
C ASP A 215 4.45 10.10 16.79
N ALA A 216 4.35 10.47 15.50
CA ALA A 216 4.94 11.69 14.97
C ALA A 216 4.41 12.93 15.70
N PHE A 217 3.09 12.97 15.95
CA PHE A 217 2.47 14.04 16.73
C PHE A 217 2.96 14.10 18.18
N GLU A 218 3.07 12.96 18.87
CA GLU A 218 3.65 12.93 20.21
C GLU A 218 5.10 13.43 20.21
N ARG A 219 5.88 13.11 19.18
CA ARG A 219 7.26 13.54 19.06
C ARG A 219 7.36 15.05 18.81
N VAL A 220 6.57 15.60 17.89
CA VAL A 220 6.50 17.05 17.62
C VAL A 220 6.18 17.84 18.90
N LYS A 221 5.29 17.35 19.77
CA LYS A 221 5.02 17.98 21.08
C LYS A 221 6.23 18.03 22.02
N THR A 222 7.27 17.25 21.79
CA THR A 222 8.49 17.26 22.62
C THR A 222 9.61 18.11 22.02
N VAL A 223 9.68 18.22 20.69
CA VAL A 223 10.73 18.99 20.00
C VAL A 223 10.65 20.48 20.35
N TYR A 224 9.44 21.02 20.50
CA TYR A 224 9.22 22.43 20.84
C TYR A 224 9.04 22.64 22.35
N SER A 225 9.64 21.77 23.17
CA SER A 225 9.65 21.89 24.63
C SER A 225 11.07 22.05 25.16
N ASP A 226 11.31 23.10 25.95
CA ASP A 226 12.54 23.23 26.76
C ASP A 226 12.49 22.32 28.02
N ASP A 227 11.31 21.80 28.36
CA ASP A 227 11.06 20.95 29.52
C ASP A 227 10.13 19.77 29.15
N ILE A 228 10.69 18.56 29.17
CA ILE A 228 10.03 17.29 28.86
C ILE A 228 8.86 16.98 29.81
N THR A 229 8.82 17.60 30.99
CA THR A 229 7.87 17.28 32.05
C THR A 229 6.51 17.97 31.92
N ASP A 230 6.38 19.01 31.08
CA ASP A 230 5.11 19.74 30.89
C ASP A 230 4.64 19.76 29.42
N LYS A 231 4.24 18.58 28.93
CA LYS A 231 3.74 18.35 27.56
C LYS A 231 2.54 19.23 27.19
N LYS A 232 1.71 19.63 28.16
CA LYS A 232 0.56 20.53 27.92
C LYS A 232 1.03 21.94 27.59
N THR A 233 2.02 22.44 28.32
CA THR A 233 2.60 23.76 28.08
C THR A 233 3.34 23.79 26.74
N SER A 234 4.00 22.70 26.34
CA SER A 234 4.66 22.64 25.02
C SER A 234 3.67 22.64 23.85
N ALA A 235 2.60 21.84 23.92
CA ALA A 235 1.59 21.85 22.86
C ALA A 235 0.95 23.24 22.70
N ASN A 236 0.71 23.95 23.81
CA ASN A 236 0.21 25.33 23.78
C ASN A 236 1.23 26.31 23.17
N LYS A 237 2.52 26.20 23.50
CA LYS A 237 3.59 27.01 22.88
C LYS A 237 3.65 26.77 21.37
N LEU A 238 3.63 25.51 20.95
CA LEU A 238 3.61 25.12 19.54
C LEU A 238 2.46 25.81 18.80
N ILE A 239 1.24 25.70 19.34
CA ILE A 239 0.05 26.34 18.77
C ILE A 239 0.24 27.87 18.71
N LEU A 240 0.65 28.51 19.82
CA LEU A 240 0.85 29.97 19.89
C LEU A 240 1.82 30.49 18.83
N ASN A 241 2.90 29.75 18.57
CA ASN A 241 3.84 30.07 17.51
C ASN A 241 3.18 29.93 16.13
N THR A 242 2.53 28.78 15.87
CA THR A 242 1.82 28.50 14.60
C THR A 242 0.80 29.58 14.25
N ILE A 243 0.04 30.04 15.24
CA ILE A 243 -1.05 31.02 15.08
C ILE A 243 -0.58 32.47 15.26
N LYS A 244 0.73 32.71 15.37
CA LYS A 244 1.35 34.05 15.49
C LYS A 244 0.76 34.86 16.66
N ASN A 245 0.61 34.23 17.82
CA ASN A 245 0.12 34.84 19.06
C ASN A 245 -1.27 35.49 18.97
N GLN A 246 -2.15 35.04 18.07
CA GLN A 246 -3.55 35.52 17.98
C GLN A 246 -4.47 34.86 19.03
N PRO A 247 -4.89 35.55 20.09
CA PRO A 247 -5.52 34.89 21.25
C PRO A 247 -6.90 34.27 20.95
N VAL A 248 -7.67 34.88 20.05
CA VAL A 248 -8.97 34.32 19.60
C VAL A 248 -8.75 33.03 18.83
N LEU A 249 -7.76 33.02 17.93
CA LEU A 249 -7.40 31.83 17.16
C LEU A 249 -6.77 30.76 18.05
N PHE A 250 -6.08 31.15 19.14
CA PHE A 250 -5.53 30.19 20.10
C PHE A 250 -6.66 29.42 20.76
N ASN A 251 -7.67 30.11 21.29
CA ASN A 251 -8.82 29.44 21.89
C ASN A 251 -9.53 28.56 20.86
N LEU A 252 -9.69 29.01 19.61
CA LEU A 252 -10.29 28.18 18.57
C LEU A 252 -9.42 26.97 18.21
N VAL A 253 -8.12 27.10 17.99
CA VAL A 253 -7.27 25.97 17.60
C VAL A 253 -7.07 24.99 18.76
N SER A 254 -6.89 25.51 19.98
CA SER A 254 -6.70 24.73 21.19
C SER A 254 -7.99 24.04 21.66
N GLN A 255 -9.14 24.74 21.65
CA GLN A 255 -10.42 24.19 22.13
C GLN A 255 -11.22 23.47 21.06
N THR A 256 -11.03 23.81 19.77
CA THR A 256 -12.00 23.36 18.76
C THR A 256 -11.70 21.95 18.27
N LEU A 257 -10.53 21.59 17.69
CA LEU A 257 -10.49 20.30 16.96
C LEU A 257 -9.15 19.63 16.72
N MET A 258 -7.99 20.26 16.94
CA MET A 258 -6.73 19.68 16.44
C MET A 258 -5.93 18.95 17.52
N VAL A 259 -5.47 19.64 18.56
CA VAL A 259 -4.61 19.01 19.58
C VAL A 259 -5.38 18.21 20.62
N GLU A 260 -6.51 18.74 21.11
CA GLU A 260 -7.38 17.99 22.04
C GLU A 260 -7.99 16.77 21.39
N PHE A 261 -8.42 16.87 20.13
CA PHE A 261 -8.92 15.71 19.36
C PHE A 261 -7.85 14.64 19.21
N LEU A 262 -6.63 14.99 18.80
CA LEU A 262 -5.54 14.01 18.65
C LEU A 262 -5.13 13.35 19.96
N THR A 263 -5.11 14.13 21.04
CA THR A 263 -4.83 13.62 22.37
C THR A 263 -5.95 12.68 22.84
N LYS A 264 -7.21 13.05 22.61
CA LYS A 264 -8.38 12.24 22.97
C LYS A 264 -8.46 10.97 22.12
N ALA A 265 -8.24 11.07 20.81
CA ALA A 265 -8.17 9.94 19.90
C ALA A 265 -7.09 8.95 20.33
N GLY A 266 -5.89 9.42 20.68
CA GLY A 266 -4.82 8.60 21.25
C GLY A 266 -5.16 7.89 22.54
N ASN A 267 -6.01 8.49 23.38
CA ASN A 267 -6.36 7.95 24.69
C ASN A 267 -7.57 7.04 24.68
N GLU A 268 -8.54 7.28 23.79
CA GLU A 268 -9.84 6.60 23.79
C GLU A 268 -9.99 5.59 22.65
N LEU A 269 -9.30 5.79 21.52
CA LEU A 269 -9.32 4.85 20.40
C LEU A 269 -8.14 3.88 20.47
N ARG A 270 -8.35 2.64 20.03
CA ARG A 270 -7.32 1.61 19.88
C ARG A 270 -6.45 1.92 18.66
N ILE A 271 -5.64 2.96 18.80
CA ILE A 271 -4.62 3.33 17.82
C ILE A 271 -3.44 2.36 17.91
N ARG A 272 -3.05 1.95 19.13
CA ARG A 272 -2.09 0.87 19.32
C ARG A 272 -2.80 -0.47 19.37
N HIS A 273 -2.35 -1.41 18.55
CA HIS A 273 -2.99 -2.71 18.40
C HIS A 273 -3.07 -3.54 19.70
N HIS A 274 -2.25 -3.25 20.72
CA HIS A 274 -2.26 -4.00 21.98
C HIS A 274 -3.17 -3.41 23.07
N GLU A 275 -3.75 -2.22 22.87
CA GLU A 275 -4.60 -1.55 23.87
C GLU A 275 -6.04 -2.06 23.79
N ILE A 276 -6.28 -3.24 24.38
CA ILE A 276 -7.56 -3.96 24.32
C ILE A 276 -8.72 -3.29 25.07
N ASP A 277 -8.42 -2.29 25.90
CA ASP A 277 -9.37 -1.53 26.72
C ASP A 277 -9.95 -0.30 26.00
N LYS A 278 -9.46 0.01 24.79
CA LYS A 278 -9.88 1.18 24.00
C LYS A 278 -10.91 0.83 22.92
N GLU A 279 -11.64 1.85 22.45
CA GLU A 279 -12.66 1.69 21.41
C GLU A 279 -12.00 1.38 20.05
N ILE A 280 -12.52 0.36 19.36
CA ILE A 280 -11.99 -0.09 18.08
C ILE A 280 -12.46 0.82 16.95
N ILE A 281 -11.54 1.19 16.05
CA ILE A 281 -11.88 1.82 14.77
C ILE A 281 -12.53 0.75 13.88
N LYS A 282 -13.78 0.96 13.46
CA LYS A 282 -14.65 -0.07 12.86
C LYS A 282 -14.63 -0.09 11.34
N THR A 283 -14.48 1.06 10.69
CA THR A 283 -14.59 1.17 9.22
C THR A 283 -13.36 1.80 8.59
N ASP A 284 -13.20 1.59 7.28
CA ASP A 284 -12.12 2.15 6.49
C ASP A 284 -12.24 3.68 6.34
N SER A 285 -13.46 4.19 6.22
CA SER A 285 -13.74 5.63 6.17
C SER A 285 -13.39 6.33 7.49
N GLN A 286 -13.52 5.65 8.63
CA GLN A 286 -13.05 6.18 9.92
C GLN A 286 -11.52 6.30 9.97
N ILE A 287 -10.80 5.32 9.42
CA ILE A 287 -9.34 5.37 9.30
C ILE A 287 -8.93 6.55 8.41
N ASP A 288 -9.53 6.69 7.22
CA ASP A 288 -9.24 7.80 6.30
C ASP A 288 -9.51 9.16 6.95
N PHE A 289 -10.65 9.30 7.63
CA PHE A 289 -11.02 10.52 8.35
C PHE A 289 -10.01 10.88 9.44
N LEU A 290 -9.65 9.92 10.29
CA LEU A 290 -8.69 10.14 11.38
C LEU A 290 -7.32 10.54 10.82
N PHE A 291 -6.85 9.82 9.79
CA PHE A 291 -5.56 10.08 9.17
C PHE A 291 -5.51 11.47 8.53
N GLN A 292 -6.56 11.88 7.83
CA GLN A 292 -6.65 13.21 7.22
C GLN A 292 -6.53 14.31 8.28
N ILE A 293 -7.29 14.22 9.37
CA ILE A 293 -7.23 15.22 10.45
C ILE A 293 -5.84 15.23 11.10
N MET A 294 -5.26 14.05 11.36
CA MET A 294 -3.92 13.90 11.93
C MET A 294 -2.85 14.55 11.07
N LEU A 295 -2.80 14.20 9.79
CA LEU A 295 -1.79 14.69 8.87
C LEU A 295 -1.98 16.19 8.56
N SER A 296 -3.21 16.65 8.33
CA SER A 296 -3.48 18.08 8.16
C SER A 296 -3.06 18.88 9.39
N THR A 297 -3.28 18.33 10.58
CA THR A 297 -2.85 18.96 11.82
C THR A 297 -1.33 19.05 11.93
N LEU A 298 -0.63 17.95 11.65
CA LEU A 298 0.83 17.95 11.66
C LEU A 298 1.40 18.91 10.62
N ASN A 299 0.92 18.86 9.38
CA ASN A 299 1.38 19.78 8.34
C ASN A 299 1.17 21.24 8.74
N TYR A 300 0.02 21.59 9.33
CA TYR A 300 -0.23 22.94 9.80
C TYR A 300 0.74 23.36 10.93
N LEU A 301 0.88 22.51 11.95
CA LEU A 301 1.75 22.78 13.10
C LEU A 301 3.22 22.91 12.67
N ILE A 302 3.70 22.02 11.80
CA ILE A 302 5.11 21.94 11.40
C ILE A 302 5.47 23.08 10.43
N ASN A 303 4.67 23.30 9.38
CA ASN A 303 5.03 24.24 8.31
C ASN A 303 4.87 25.71 8.67
N ASN A 304 4.19 26.01 9.78
CA ASN A 304 3.98 27.39 10.24
C ASN A 304 4.76 27.72 11.52
N GLN A 305 5.76 26.89 11.88
CA GLN A 305 6.73 27.30 12.88
C GLN A 305 7.62 28.40 12.29
N GLU A 306 7.88 29.44 13.08
CA GLU A 306 8.98 30.35 12.75
C GLU A 306 10.28 29.56 12.88
N VAL A 307 11.09 29.52 11.81
CA VAL A 307 12.45 28.97 11.90
C VAL A 307 13.23 29.86 12.86
N THR A 308 13.28 29.47 14.13
CA THR A 308 14.20 30.06 15.08
C THR A 308 15.60 29.62 14.68
N ASN A 309 16.25 30.41 13.82
CA ASN A 309 17.70 30.38 13.62
C ASN A 309 18.37 30.82 14.93
N GLU A 310 18.29 30.00 15.98
CA GLU A 310 19.17 30.09 17.13
C GLU A 310 20.32 29.10 16.95
N THR A 311 21.06 29.28 15.87
CA THR A 311 22.51 29.06 15.88
C THR A 311 23.15 30.42 15.77
N SER A 312 23.29 31.07 16.92
CA SER A 312 24.17 32.21 17.08
C SER A 312 24.92 32.05 18.39
N ILE A 313 26.21 31.72 18.20
CA ILE A 313 27.39 31.75 19.07
C ILE A 313 27.86 30.37 19.53
#